data_AF-A0A963JBS0-F1
#
_entry.id   AF-A0A963JBS0-F1
#
_cell.length_a   1.000
_cell.length_b   1.000
_cell.length_c   1.000
_cell.angle_alpha   90.00
_cell.angle_beta   90.00
_cell.angle_gamma   90.00
#
_symmetry.space_group_name_H-M   'P 1'
#
loop_
_entity.id
_entity.type
_entity.pdbx_description
1 polymer ?
#
loop_
_entity_poly.entity_id
_entity_poly.type
_entity_poly.pdbx_seq_one_letter_code
_entity_poly.pdbx_strand_id
1 'polypeptide(L)'
;GFSTDQLNDRDTNITIGTAYLKLALDDFAGSMPLAAAAYNAGPGRPRNWRNGPVLDAAIWAENVPFTETRDYVKKVLANTTNYAALLTGKPQSLRERLGTVGPRDAATPEVNKDLP
;
A
#
# COMPACT_ATOMS: atom_id res chain seq x y z
N GLY A 1 -28.47 -4.39 1.97
CA GLY A 1 -27.59 -3.68 2.92
C GLY A 1 -26.44 -4.60 3.26
N PHE A 2 -25.26 -4.04 3.51
CA PHE A 2 -24.08 -4.79 3.97
C PHE A 2 -24.30 -5.32 5.40
N SER A 3 -24.03 -6.60 5.64
CA SER A 3 -23.93 -7.19 6.97
C SER A 3 -22.49 -7.62 7.22
N THR A 4 -21.99 -7.44 8.45
CA THR A 4 -20.64 -7.84 8.86
C THR A 4 -20.36 -9.32 8.62
N ASP A 5 -21.38 -10.18 8.66
CA ASP A 5 -21.25 -11.61 8.42
C ASP A 5 -20.83 -11.94 6.97
N GLN A 6 -21.10 -11.03 6.02
CA GLN A 6 -20.68 -11.19 4.62
C GLN A 6 -19.15 -11.06 4.45
N LEU A 7 -18.43 -10.54 5.45
CA LEU A 7 -16.96 -10.55 5.45
C LEU A 7 -16.38 -11.95 5.67
N ASN A 8 -17.18 -12.89 6.18
CA ASN A 8 -16.77 -14.29 6.34
C ASN A 8 -16.99 -15.11 5.06
N ASP A 9 -17.74 -14.59 4.10
CA ASP A 9 -17.81 -15.17 2.76
C ASP A 9 -16.53 -14.85 1.99
N ARG A 10 -15.86 -15.90 1.51
CA ARG A 10 -14.53 -15.78 0.90
C ARG A 10 -14.52 -14.84 -0.30
N ASP A 11 -15.46 -15.03 -1.22
CA ASP A 11 -15.44 -14.31 -2.50
C ASP A 11 -15.84 -12.84 -2.28
N THR A 12 -16.76 -12.59 -1.35
CA THR A 12 -17.10 -11.24 -0.88
C THR A 12 -15.91 -10.56 -0.20
N ASN A 13 -15.20 -11.26 0.70
CA ASN A 13 -14.02 -10.74 1.40
C ASN A 13 -12.91 -10.33 0.42
N ILE A 14 -12.60 -11.20 -0.55
CA ILE A 14 -11.61 -10.92 -1.59
C ILE A 14 -12.03 -9.71 -2.43
N THR A 15 -13.31 -9.64 -2.83
CA THR A 15 -13.83 -8.53 -3.63
C THR A 15 -13.69 -7.20 -2.91
N ILE A 16 -14.10 -7.13 -1.63
CA ILE A 16 -14.00 -5.91 -0.82
C ILE A 16 -12.54 -5.53 -0.58
N GLY A 17 -11.70 -6.49 -0.19
CA GLY A 17 -10.29 -6.25 0.09
C GLY A 17 -9.51 -5.76 -1.14
N THR A 18 -9.73 -6.37 -2.30
CA THR A 18 -9.08 -5.95 -3.55
C THR A 18 -9.59 -4.59 -4.05
N ALA A 19 -10.89 -4.31 -3.89
CA ALA A 19 -11.45 -2.99 -4.20
C ALA A 19 -10.81 -1.91 -3.31
N TYR A 20 -10.72 -2.14 -1.99
CA TYR A 20 -10.08 -1.19 -1.08
C TYR A 20 -8.59 -1.00 -1.39
N LEU A 21 -7.86 -2.08 -1.70
CA LEU A 21 -6.47 -2.01 -2.10
C LEU A 21 -6.28 -1.18 -3.38
N LYS A 22 -7.18 -1.31 -4.37
CA LYS A 22 -7.14 -0.51 -5.61
C LYS A 22 -7.36 0.98 -5.30
N LEU A 23 -8.35 1.30 -4.48
CA LEU A 23 -8.61 2.69 -4.06
C LEU A 23 -7.39 3.30 -3.36
N ALA A 24 -6.76 2.56 -2.46
CA ALA A 24 -5.52 3.02 -1.80
C ALA A 24 -4.39 3.22 -2.80
N LEU A 25 -4.17 2.26 -3.71
CA LEU A 25 -3.11 2.36 -4.72
C LEU A 25 -3.28 3.57 -5.63
N ASP A 26 -4.52 3.88 -6.02
CA ASP A 26 -4.84 5.06 -6.84
C ASP A 26 -4.62 6.36 -6.07
N ASP A 27 -5.06 6.45 -4.81
CA ASP A 27 -4.86 7.64 -3.97
C ASP A 27 -3.38 7.98 -3.73
N PHE A 28 -2.53 6.96 -3.75
CA PHE A 28 -1.08 7.08 -3.62
C PHE A 28 -0.33 7.00 -4.96
N ALA A 29 -1.01 7.24 -6.09
CA ALA A 29 -0.41 7.34 -7.42
C ALA A 29 0.47 6.12 -7.79
N GLY A 30 0.04 4.92 -7.41
CA GLY A 30 0.76 3.67 -7.69
C GLY A 30 1.85 3.31 -6.69
N SER A 31 2.07 4.11 -5.64
CA SER A 31 3.07 3.80 -4.60
C SER A 31 2.63 2.61 -3.75
N MET A 32 3.17 1.43 -4.05
CA MET A 32 2.88 0.19 -3.31
C MET A 32 3.19 0.27 -1.81
N PRO A 33 4.31 0.90 -1.35
CA PRO A 33 4.58 1.04 0.08
C PRO A 33 3.54 1.87 0.83
N LEU A 34 3.11 2.99 0.23
CA LEU A 34 2.08 3.85 0.83
C LEU A 34 0.71 3.17 0.83
N ALA A 35 0.36 2.47 -0.25
CA ALA A 35 -0.88 1.71 -0.35
C ALA A 35 -0.94 0.57 0.69
N ALA A 36 0.15 -0.18 0.87
CA ALA A 36 0.23 -1.22 1.89
C ALA A 36 0.11 -0.65 3.31
N ALA A 37 0.77 0.48 3.58
CA ALA A 37 0.64 1.17 4.87
C ALA A 37 -0.79 1.67 5.10
N ALA A 38 -1.46 2.18 4.07
CA ALA A 38 -2.84 2.65 4.16
C ALA A 38 -3.83 1.51 4.38
N TYR A 39 -3.57 0.35 3.76
CA TYR A 39 -4.39 -0.85 3.95
C TYR A 39 -4.38 -1.31 5.41
N ASN A 40 -3.21 -1.28 6.07
CA ASN A 40 -3.07 -1.74 7.45
C ASN A 40 -3.40 -0.67 8.50
N ALA A 41 -3.01 0.59 8.27
CA ALA A 41 -3.04 1.64 9.29
C ALA A 41 -4.08 2.76 9.02
N GLY A 42 -4.80 2.67 7.89
CA GLY A 42 -5.67 3.73 7.38
C GLY A 42 -4.87 4.79 6.60
N PRO A 43 -5.47 5.45 5.60
CA PRO A 43 -4.77 6.28 4.62
C PRO A 43 -4.25 7.61 5.18
N GLY A 44 -4.88 8.16 6.22
CA GLY A 44 -4.44 9.40 6.87
C GLY A 44 -3.01 9.33 7.40
N ARG A 45 -2.58 8.16 7.86
CA ARG A 45 -1.23 7.94 8.42
C ARG A 45 -0.12 8.02 7.38
N PRO A 46 -0.09 7.20 6.32
CA PRO A 46 0.93 7.32 5.28
C PRO A 46 0.90 8.66 4.53
N ARG A 47 -0.26 9.34 4.45
CA ARG A 47 -0.33 10.74 3.98
C ARG A 47 0.51 11.69 4.84
N ASN A 48 0.57 11.45 6.15
CA ASN A 48 1.39 12.23 7.07
C ASN A 48 2.84 11.76 7.11
N TRP A 49 3.08 10.44 7.15
CA TRP A 49 4.42 9.85 7.27
C TRP A 49 5.30 10.03 6.03
N ARG A 50 4.71 10.36 4.87
CA ARG A 50 5.47 10.70 3.65
C ARG A 50 5.99 12.13 3.64
N ASN A 51 5.58 12.98 4.58
CA ASN A 51 6.03 14.37 4.64
C ASN A 51 7.45 14.41 5.22
N GLY A 52 8.42 14.82 4.40
CA GLY A 52 9.84 14.77 4.71
C GLY A 52 10.68 14.83 3.44
N PRO A 53 11.97 14.45 3.49
CA PRO A 53 12.77 14.29 2.28
C PRO A 53 12.24 13.13 1.42
N VAL A 54 12.57 13.15 0.13
CA VAL A 54 12.36 11.99 -0.74
C VAL A 54 13.37 10.90 -0.33
N LEU A 55 12.86 9.71 -0.04
CA LEU A 55 13.63 8.55 0.40
C LEU A 55 13.39 7.37 -0.54
N ASP A 56 14.37 6.47 -0.62
CA ASP A 56 14.11 5.11 -1.13
C ASP A 56 12.98 4.48 -0.31
N ALA A 57 12.04 3.83 -0.98
CA ALA A 57 10.85 3.28 -0.34
C ALA A 57 11.18 2.23 0.73
N ALA A 58 12.28 1.48 0.61
CA ALA A 58 12.73 0.56 1.65
C ALA A 58 13.17 1.33 2.92
N ILE A 59 13.89 2.44 2.75
CA ILE A 59 14.30 3.32 3.86
C ILE A 59 13.07 3.96 4.49
N TRP A 60 12.13 4.45 3.70
CA TRP A 60 10.87 5.00 4.21
C TRP A 60 10.09 3.94 5.02
N ALA A 61 9.98 2.71 4.51
CA ALA A 61 9.29 1.62 5.21
C ALA A 61 9.90 1.35 6.59
N GLU A 62 11.23 1.33 6.71
CA GLU A 62 11.91 1.14 8.01
C GLU A 62 11.69 2.28 9.02
N ASN A 63 11.20 3.44 8.57
CA ASN A 63 10.90 4.58 9.42
C ASN A 63 9.39 4.73 9.72
N VAL A 64 8.55 3.82 9.25
CA VAL A 64 7.12 3.80 9.60
C VAL A 64 6.98 3.70 11.13
N PRO A 65 6.30 4.66 11.81
CA PRO A 65 6.32 4.74 13.28
C PRO A 65 5.71 3.54 13.99
N PHE A 66 4.77 2.86 13.34
CA PHE A 66 4.09 1.70 13.90
C PHE A 66 4.86 0.44 13.54
N THR A 67 5.39 -0.26 14.54
CA THR A 67 6.16 -1.50 14.33
C THR A 67 5.36 -2.53 13.55
N GLU A 68 4.08 -2.72 13.89
CA GLU A 68 3.19 -3.62 13.16
C GLU A 68 3.08 -3.24 11.68
N THR A 69 2.78 -1.96 11.38
CA THR A 69 2.64 -1.49 10.00
C THR A 69 3.98 -1.53 9.25
N ARG A 70 5.09 -1.23 9.91
CA ARG A 70 6.44 -1.35 9.36
C ARG A 70 6.71 -2.77 8.90
N ASP A 71 6.46 -3.75 9.76
CA ASP A 71 6.67 -5.16 9.44
C ASP A 71 5.69 -5.66 8.38
N TYR A 72 4.43 -5.19 8.45
CA TYR A 72 3.40 -5.50 7.46
C TYR A 72 3.83 -5.03 6.06
N VAL A 73 4.21 -3.77 5.90
CA VAL A 73 4.64 -3.17 4.63
C VAL A 73 5.81 -3.96 4.04
N LYS A 74 6.83 -4.27 4.85
CA LYS A 74 7.99 -5.05 4.41
C LYS A 74 7.60 -6.46 3.92
N LYS A 75 6.75 -7.16 4.68
CA LYS A 75 6.27 -8.51 4.32
C LYS A 75 5.45 -8.49 3.04
N VAL A 76 4.51 -7.55 2.90
CA VAL A 76 3.67 -7.43 1.70
C VAL A 76 4.52 -7.21 0.46
N LEU A 77 5.47 -6.27 0.49
CA LEU A 77 6.27 -5.91 -0.68
C LEU A 77 7.24 -7.03 -1.09
N ALA A 78 7.83 -7.72 -0.11
CA ALA A 78 8.64 -8.91 -0.35
C ALA A 78 7.79 -10.03 -0.99
N ASN A 79 6.62 -10.32 -0.42
CA ASN A 79 5.71 -11.33 -0.95
C ASN A 79 5.22 -10.99 -2.35
N THR A 80 4.83 -9.74 -2.62
CA THR A 80 4.44 -9.29 -3.96
C THR A 80 5.53 -9.56 -4.99
N THR A 81 6.80 -9.31 -4.63
CA THR A 81 7.94 -9.58 -5.52
C THR A 81 8.12 -11.08 -5.78
N ASN A 82 8.01 -11.91 -4.74
CA ASN A 82 8.09 -13.36 -4.86
C ASN A 82 6.95 -13.93 -5.71
N TYR A 83 5.70 -13.53 -5.45
CA TYR A 83 4.54 -13.97 -6.22
C TYR A 83 4.61 -13.51 -7.68
N ALA A 84 5.10 -12.29 -7.95
CA ALA A 84 5.30 -11.83 -9.32
C ALA A 84 6.32 -12.72 -10.08
N ALA A 85 7.39 -13.16 -9.41
CA ALA A 85 8.36 -14.07 -10.01
C ALA A 85 7.73 -15.44 -10.32
N LEU A 86 6.95 -16.00 -9.38
CA LEU A 86 6.25 -17.27 -9.57
C LEU A 86 5.21 -17.21 -10.69
N LEU A 87 4.41 -16.14 -10.76
CA LEU A 87 3.33 -16.00 -11.73
C LEU A 87 3.85 -15.72 -13.15
N THR A 88 4.98 -15.01 -13.27
CA THR A 88 5.52 -14.61 -14.58
C THR A 88 6.63 -15.53 -15.07
N GLY A 89 7.22 -16.34 -14.18
CA GLY A 89 8.43 -17.13 -14.47
C GLY A 89 9.67 -16.27 -14.73
N LYS A 90 9.66 -14.98 -14.35
CA LYS A 90 10.74 -14.02 -14.65
C LYS A 90 11.32 -13.44 -13.37
N PRO A 91 12.64 -13.15 -13.33
CA PRO A 91 13.25 -12.41 -12.23
C PRO A 91 12.53 -11.07 -11.98
N GLN A 92 12.41 -10.69 -10.71
CA GLN A 92 11.78 -9.45 -10.27
C GLN A 92 12.75 -8.66 -9.41
N SER A 93 12.83 -7.35 -9.64
CA SER A 93 13.60 -6.45 -8.78
C SER A 93 12.68 -5.83 -7.73
N LEU A 94 12.96 -6.11 -6.46
CA LEU A 94 12.26 -5.44 -5.36
C LEU A 94 12.53 -3.92 -5.42
N ARG A 95 13.78 -3.50 -5.58
CA ARG A 95 14.15 -2.07 -5.59
C ARG A 95 13.41 -1.28 -6.68
N GLU A 96 13.35 -1.80 -7.90
CA GLU A 96 12.63 -1.14 -9.01
C GLU A 96 11.13 -1.04 -8.73
N ARG A 97 10.55 -2.05 -8.09
CA ARG A 97 9.13 -2.07 -7.71
C ARG A 97 8.81 -1.09 -6.59
N LEU A 98 9.75 -0.88 -5.66
CA LEU A 98 9.57 -0.03 -4.50
C LEU A 98 9.61 1.46 -4.84
N GLY A 99 10.53 1.87 -5.73
CA GLY A 99 10.71 3.28 -6.09
C GLY A 99 11.07 4.16 -4.90
N THR A 100 10.53 5.37 -4.87
CA THR A 100 10.78 6.37 -3.81
C THR A 100 9.50 6.85 -3.16
N VAL A 101 9.59 7.27 -1.90
CA VAL A 101 8.51 7.92 -1.16
C VAL A 101 8.97 9.32 -0.72
N GLY A 102 8.12 10.31 -0.92
CA GLY A 102 8.34 11.68 -0.45
C GLY A 102 7.02 12.46 -0.42
N PRO A 103 7.02 13.78 -0.20
CA PRO A 103 5.82 14.60 -0.12
C PRO A 103 4.90 14.42 -1.34
N ARG A 104 3.60 14.65 -1.18
CA ARG A 104 2.65 14.60 -2.30
C ARG A 104 3.00 15.72 -3.29
N ASP A 105 3.02 15.38 -4.58
CA ASP A 105 3.16 16.39 -5.63
C ASP A 105 1.89 17.24 -5.67
N ALA A 106 2.04 18.56 -5.69
CA ALA A 106 0.95 19.52 -5.79
C ALA A 106 0.13 19.36 -7.08
N ALA A 107 0.70 18.76 -8.13
CA ALA A 107 0.00 18.45 -9.37
C ALA A 107 -0.87 17.17 -9.31
N THR A 108 -0.75 16.37 -8.25
CA THR A 108 -1.57 15.15 -8.07
C THR A 108 -3.01 15.58 -7.72
N PRO A 109 -4.06 14.97 -8.31
CA PRO A 109 -5.47 15.27 -8.02
C PRO A 109 -5.80 15.28 -6.52
N GLU A 110 -6.93 15.85 -6.08
CA GLU A 110 -7.28 15.80 -4.66
C GLU A 110 -7.35 14.36 -4.13
N VAL A 111 -7.05 14.22 -2.85
CA VAL A 111 -7.14 12.97 -2.09
C VAL A 111 -8.55 12.39 -2.24
N ASN A 112 -8.63 11.07 -2.46
CA ASN A 112 -9.92 10.39 -2.46
C ASN A 112 -10.53 10.42 -1.06
N LYS A 113 -11.67 11.11 -0.92
CA LYS A 113 -12.44 11.26 0.33
C LYS A 113 -13.33 10.06 0.63
N ASP A 114 -13.48 9.13 -0.32
CA ASP A 114 -14.23 7.88 -0.17
C ASP A 114 -13.40 6.79 0.53
N LEU A 115 -12.10 7.04 0.74
CA LEU A 115 -11.30 6.21 1.63
C LEU A 115 -11.59 6.61 3.10
N PRO A 116 -12.01 5.67 3.95
CA PRO A 116 -12.30 5.92 5.37
C PRO A 116 -11.07 6.42 6.16
#